data_AF-A0A9C7QG97-F1
#
_entry.id   AF-A0A9C7QG97-F1
#
_cell.length_a   1.000
_cell.length_b   1.000
_cell.length_c   1.000
_cell.angle_alpha   90.00
_cell.angle_beta   90.00
_cell.angle_gamma   90.00
#
_symmetry.space_group_name_H-M   'P 1'
#
loop_
_entity.id
_entity.type
_entity.pdbx_description
1 polymer ?
#
loop_
_entity_poly.entity_id
_entity_poly.type
_entity_poly.pdbx_seq_one_letter_code
_entity_poly.pdbx_strand_id
1 'polypeptide(L)'
;GNRRIRCVGELLQNNFRMGFVRMEKTIHERMQLNGQDQEKVSPASLINARQVISAMREFFGSSPLSQFMDQNNPLAELTHKRRLSSLGPGGLSRDRAGFEVRDVHYSHYGRMCPIETPEGPNIGLISYLASFARINVYGFIEAPYRRVDKATGRVLDEVVYMTADEEDNYVVAQANEPLDDEGHFARPMVHARCRDTIREFERDKIDFMDVSPKMVVSVATAMIPFLENDDANRALMGANMQRQAVPLMVTDNPIVGTGMEYKAAVDSGVVICSKEDGVVTDVDADKIIITNDLGQEHIYRLIKFKRSNQGNCVNQRPIVSKGERVKAGDVIADGPATKMGEIALGKNALIGFTTWEGYNYEDA
;
A
#
# COMPACT_ATOMS: atom_id res chain seq x y z
N GLY A 1 20.16 1.34 -6.15
CA GLY A 1 19.91 -0.11 -6.10
C GLY A 1 20.61 -0.91 -5.00
N ASN A 2 20.96 -0.39 -3.81
CA ASN A 2 21.76 -1.17 -2.83
C ASN A 2 20.95 -1.79 -1.68
N ARG A 3 19.68 -1.40 -1.52
CA ARG A 3 18.74 -1.99 -0.56
C ARG A 3 17.59 -2.63 -1.32
N ARG A 4 17.18 -3.83 -0.89
CA ARG A 4 16.06 -4.57 -1.47
C ARG A 4 15.06 -4.99 -0.41
N ILE A 5 13.81 -5.15 -0.82
CA ILE A 5 12.69 -5.59 0.01
C ILE A 5 12.56 -7.11 -0.08
N ARG A 6 12.43 -7.76 1.08
CA ARG A 6 12.05 -9.17 1.17
C ARG A 6 10.56 -9.25 1.46
N CYS A 7 9.78 -9.63 0.46
CA CYS A 7 8.33 -9.76 0.59
C CYS A 7 7.95 -11.04 1.35
N VAL A 8 6.67 -11.16 1.71
CA VAL A 8 6.12 -12.31 2.47
C VAL A 8 6.48 -13.66 1.84
N GLY A 9 6.45 -13.77 0.50
CA GLY A 9 6.80 -15.01 -0.20
C GLY A 9 8.24 -15.45 0.04
N GLU A 10 9.20 -14.53 -0.02
CA GLU A 10 10.62 -14.82 0.24
C GLU A 10 10.87 -15.15 1.71
N LEU A 11 10.22 -14.43 2.64
CA LEU A 11 10.31 -14.71 4.06
C LEU A 11 9.79 -16.12 4.39
N LEU A 12 8.67 -16.51 3.79
CA LEU A 12 8.13 -17.86 3.94
C LEU A 12 9.04 -18.90 3.31
N GLN A 13 9.54 -18.67 2.09
CA GLN A 13 10.46 -19.58 1.42
C GLN A 13 11.70 -19.87 2.27
N ASN A 14 12.28 -18.86 2.90
CA ASN A 14 13.44 -19.02 3.78
C ASN A 14 13.11 -19.88 5.01
N ASN A 15 11.95 -19.68 5.63
CA ASN A 15 11.52 -20.49 6.77
C ASN A 15 11.18 -21.94 6.36
N PHE A 16 10.57 -22.14 5.19
CA PHE A 16 10.36 -23.46 4.60
C PHE A 16 11.69 -24.16 4.35
N ARG A 17 12.66 -23.46 3.76
CA ARG A 17 14.00 -24.00 3.50
C ARG A 17 14.67 -24.47 4.80
N MET A 18 14.62 -23.68 5.87
CA MET A 18 15.14 -24.12 7.18
C MET A 18 14.41 -25.37 7.70
N GLY A 19 13.08 -25.43 7.55
CA GLY A 19 12.28 -26.60 7.89
C GLY A 19 12.70 -27.86 7.10
N PHE A 20 12.94 -27.71 5.79
CA PHE A 20 13.38 -28.79 4.92
C PHE A 20 14.81 -29.25 5.22
N VAL A 21 15.74 -28.35 5.51
CA VAL A 21 17.12 -28.71 5.91
C VAL A 21 17.13 -29.53 7.21
N ARG A 22 16.28 -29.18 8.18
CA ARG A 22 16.12 -29.99 9.40
C ARG A 22 15.55 -31.38 9.05
N MET A 23 14.53 -31.42 8.20
CA MET A 23 13.91 -32.68 7.78
C MET A 23 14.89 -33.58 7.02
N GLU A 24 15.71 -33.01 6.14
CA GLU A 24 16.79 -33.69 5.42
C GLU A 24 17.79 -34.35 6.38
N LYS A 25 18.21 -33.63 7.43
CA LYS A 25 19.10 -34.19 8.45
C LYS A 25 18.47 -35.39 9.15
N THR A 26 17.20 -35.30 9.54
CA THR A 26 16.48 -36.42 10.16
C THR A 26 16.28 -37.60 9.21
N ILE A 27 16.09 -37.35 7.91
CA ILE A 27 16.03 -38.40 6.90
C ILE A 27 17.39 -39.13 6.84
N HIS A 28 18.51 -38.41 6.76
CA HIS A 28 19.85 -39.02 6.76
C HIS A 28 20.12 -39.85 8.02
N GLU A 29 19.79 -39.33 9.20
CA GLU A 29 19.93 -40.05 10.47
C GLU A 29 19.10 -41.35 10.49
N ARG A 30 17.84 -41.30 10.03
CA ARG A 30 16.98 -42.49 9.94
C ARG A 30 17.46 -43.50 8.89
N MET A 31 17.98 -43.04 7.77
CA MET A 31 18.55 -43.92 6.73
C MET A 31 19.79 -44.65 7.25
N GLN A 32 20.65 -44.00 8.04
CA GLN A 32 21.79 -44.65 8.67
C GLN A 32 21.37 -45.70 9.70
N LEU A 33 20.36 -45.39 10.54
CA LEU A 33 19.87 -46.31 11.57
C LEU A 33 19.08 -47.51 11.00
N ASN A 34 18.31 -47.30 9.94
CA ASN A 34 17.47 -48.33 9.32
C ASN A 34 18.17 -49.09 8.17
N GLY A 35 19.45 -48.83 7.93
CA GLY A 35 20.22 -49.44 6.84
C GLY A 35 20.46 -50.96 6.96
N GLN A 36 20.18 -51.56 8.13
CA GLN A 36 20.31 -53.01 8.35
C GLN A 36 19.06 -53.81 7.93
N ASP A 37 17.89 -53.19 7.81
CA ASP A 37 16.61 -53.81 7.42
C ASP A 37 16.06 -53.15 6.15
N GLN A 38 16.73 -53.36 5.00
CA GLN A 38 16.40 -52.71 3.73
C GLN A 38 14.98 -53.01 3.22
N GLU A 39 14.37 -54.15 3.60
CA GLU A 39 13.05 -54.56 3.13
C GLU A 39 11.88 -53.73 3.69
N LYS A 40 12.08 -52.92 4.75
CA LYS A 40 11.01 -52.13 5.40
C LYS A 40 11.10 -50.62 5.18
N VAL A 41 12.10 -50.12 4.44
CA VAL A 41 12.30 -48.68 4.26
C VAL A 41 11.44 -48.15 3.11
N SER A 42 10.43 -47.33 3.44
CA SER A 42 9.63 -46.60 2.46
C SER A 42 9.82 -45.08 2.58
N PRO A 43 9.63 -44.28 1.52
CA PRO A 43 9.74 -42.82 1.61
C PRO A 43 8.85 -42.21 2.70
N ALA A 44 7.65 -42.76 2.91
CA ALA A 44 6.73 -42.34 3.97
C ALA A 44 7.29 -42.55 5.38
N SER A 45 8.13 -43.58 5.59
CA SER A 45 8.75 -43.85 6.89
C SER A 45 9.89 -42.88 7.23
N LEU A 46 10.51 -42.29 6.22
CA LEU A 46 11.65 -41.37 6.37
C LEU A 46 11.20 -39.92 6.54
N ILE A 47 10.13 -39.51 5.84
CA ILE A 47 9.65 -38.13 5.84
C ILE A 47 8.92 -37.80 7.17
N ASN A 48 9.31 -36.69 7.79
CA ASN A 48 8.63 -36.16 8.97
C ASN A 48 8.26 -34.68 8.78
N ALA A 49 7.00 -34.44 8.38
CA ALA A 49 6.49 -33.09 8.13
C ALA A 49 6.38 -32.22 9.40
N ARG A 50 6.47 -32.80 10.60
CA ARG A 50 6.32 -32.05 11.87
C ARG A 50 7.34 -30.93 12.00
N GLN A 51 8.55 -31.11 11.49
CA GLN A 51 9.60 -30.10 11.57
C GLN A 51 9.30 -28.89 10.67
N VAL A 52 8.76 -29.13 9.47
CA VAL A 52 8.33 -28.07 8.55
C VAL A 52 7.13 -27.31 9.13
N ILE A 53 6.13 -28.04 9.64
CA ILE A 53 4.94 -27.44 10.28
C ILE A 53 5.35 -26.59 11.50
N SER A 54 6.29 -27.08 12.31
CA SER A 54 6.78 -26.34 13.49
C SER A 54 7.46 -25.03 13.09
N ALA A 55 8.34 -25.05 12.07
CA ALA A 55 9.00 -23.83 11.58
C ALA A 55 7.97 -22.80 11.07
N MET A 56 6.91 -23.26 10.40
CA MET A 56 5.82 -22.38 9.95
C MET A 56 5.03 -21.78 11.10
N ARG A 57 4.67 -22.59 12.11
CA ARG A 57 3.98 -22.10 13.31
C ARG A 57 4.81 -21.08 14.07
N GLU A 58 6.11 -21.31 14.19
CA GLU A 58 7.05 -20.38 14.83
C GLU A 58 7.13 -19.05 14.08
N PHE A 59 7.22 -19.09 12.74
CA PHE A 59 7.25 -17.89 11.92
C PHE A 59 5.97 -17.05 12.10
N PHE A 60 4.79 -17.63 11.91
CA PHE A 60 3.54 -16.87 12.02
C PHE A 60 3.20 -16.46 13.46
N GLY A 61 3.59 -17.28 14.44
CA GLY A 61 3.26 -17.04 15.86
C GLY A 61 4.19 -16.05 16.56
N SER A 62 5.47 -16.02 16.18
CA SER A 62 6.50 -15.30 16.97
C SER A 62 7.37 -14.34 16.16
N SER A 63 7.28 -14.33 14.81
CA SER A 63 8.08 -13.41 14.01
C SER A 63 7.66 -11.95 14.22
N PRO A 64 8.58 -11.01 14.46
CA PRO A 64 8.28 -9.58 14.50
C PRO A 64 7.70 -9.01 13.19
N LEU A 65 7.89 -9.73 12.08
CA LEU A 65 7.35 -9.39 10.76
C LEU A 65 5.94 -9.98 10.54
N SER A 66 5.50 -10.93 11.38
CA SER A 66 4.12 -11.43 11.43
C SER A 66 3.34 -10.59 12.44
N GLN A 67 2.79 -9.47 11.97
CA GLN A 67 2.17 -8.48 12.83
C GLN A 67 0.66 -8.68 12.94
N PHE A 68 0.10 -8.41 14.13
CA PHE A 68 -1.33 -8.33 14.29
C PHE A 68 -1.88 -7.14 13.51
N MET A 69 -2.86 -7.38 12.66
CA MET A 69 -3.29 -6.40 11.68
C MET A 69 -4.00 -5.20 12.34
N ASP A 70 -3.47 -4.00 12.09
CA ASP A 70 -4.16 -2.74 12.33
C ASP A 70 -5.42 -2.61 11.46
N GLN A 71 -6.59 -2.69 12.10
CA GLN A 71 -7.92 -2.61 11.53
C GLN A 71 -8.76 -1.58 12.28
N ASN A 72 -8.17 -0.43 12.59
CA ASN A 72 -8.93 0.72 13.08
C ASN A 72 -9.95 1.19 12.04
N ASN A 73 -9.49 1.39 10.80
CA ASN A 73 -10.29 1.80 9.65
C ASN A 73 -9.66 1.25 8.34
N PRO A 74 -10.31 1.43 7.18
CA PRO A 74 -9.83 0.88 5.91
C PRO A 74 -8.44 1.38 5.49
N LEU A 75 -8.13 2.64 5.78
CA LEU A 75 -6.83 3.24 5.49
C LEU A 75 -5.72 2.64 6.35
N ALA A 76 -5.99 2.40 7.64
CA ALA A 76 -5.05 1.72 8.54
C ALA A 76 -4.71 0.30 8.02
N GLU A 77 -5.71 -0.42 7.53
CA GLU A 77 -5.52 -1.76 6.98
C GLU A 77 -4.66 -1.72 5.69
N LEU A 78 -4.97 -0.81 4.78
CA LEU A 78 -4.27 -0.65 3.51
C LEU A 78 -2.82 -0.22 3.71
N THR A 79 -2.58 0.78 4.56
CA THR A 79 -1.23 1.29 4.87
C THR A 79 -0.39 0.24 5.57
N HIS A 80 -0.97 -0.58 6.45
CA HIS A 80 -0.25 -1.67 7.10
C HIS A 80 0.22 -2.74 6.11
N LYS A 81 -0.60 -3.10 5.11
CA LYS A 81 -0.20 -4.02 4.02
C LYS A 81 0.95 -3.45 3.15
N ARG A 82 1.08 -2.12 3.09
CA ARG A 82 2.09 -1.39 2.31
C ARG A 82 3.29 -0.88 3.12
N ARG A 83 3.41 -1.32 4.38
CA ARG A 83 4.46 -0.93 5.31
C ARG A 83 5.79 -1.61 4.96
N LEU A 84 6.86 -0.84 5.01
CA LEU A 84 8.25 -1.28 4.88
C LEU A 84 8.92 -1.15 6.25
N SER A 85 9.47 -2.26 6.75
CA SER A 85 10.19 -2.29 8.03
C SER A 85 11.65 -2.63 7.81
N SER A 86 12.54 -1.76 8.29
CA SER A 86 13.98 -2.03 8.38
C SER A 86 14.35 -2.88 9.60
N LEU A 87 13.38 -3.11 10.51
CA LEU A 87 13.53 -3.92 11.71
C LEU A 87 13.15 -5.38 11.44
N GLY A 88 13.73 -6.30 12.22
CA GLY A 88 13.40 -7.72 12.20
C GLY A 88 14.63 -8.62 11.97
N PRO A 89 14.44 -9.94 11.87
CA PRO A 89 15.53 -10.88 11.64
C PRO A 89 16.31 -10.56 10.35
N GLY A 90 17.61 -10.31 10.47
CA GLY A 90 18.48 -9.91 9.35
C GLY A 90 18.38 -8.44 8.94
N GLY A 91 17.58 -7.63 9.65
CA GLY A 91 17.53 -6.19 9.54
C GLY A 91 18.33 -5.48 10.63
N LEU A 92 17.97 -4.23 10.92
CA LEU A 92 18.59 -3.41 11.96
C LEU A 92 17.92 -3.63 13.31
N SER A 93 18.69 -3.47 14.39
CA SER A 93 18.12 -3.23 15.71
C SER A 93 17.91 -1.73 15.92
N ARG A 94 16.93 -1.37 16.74
CA ARG A 94 16.60 0.04 17.05
C ARG A 94 17.82 0.81 17.56
N ASP A 95 18.59 0.21 18.46
CA ASP A 95 19.73 0.87 19.11
C ASP A 95 20.95 1.01 18.20
N ARG A 96 21.03 0.23 17.12
CA ARG A 96 22.13 0.30 16.14
C ARG A 96 21.80 1.17 14.94
N ALA A 97 20.55 1.65 14.83
CA ALA A 97 20.13 2.46 13.70
C ALA A 97 20.46 3.94 13.94
N GLY A 98 21.61 4.37 13.40
CA GLY A 98 22.05 5.76 13.41
C GLY A 98 21.20 6.68 12.55
N PHE A 99 21.55 7.98 12.57
CA PHE A 99 20.81 9.03 11.88
C PHE A 99 20.73 8.83 10.36
N GLU A 100 21.84 8.45 9.72
CA GLU A 100 21.95 8.27 8.26
C GLU A 100 20.97 7.24 7.68
N VAL A 101 20.54 6.26 8.48
CA VAL A 101 19.60 5.23 8.03
C VAL A 101 18.15 5.69 8.14
N ARG A 102 17.89 6.71 8.95
CA ARG A 102 16.55 7.25 9.22
C ARG A 102 16.19 8.41 8.30
N ASP A 103 17.20 9.09 7.76
CA ASP A 103 17.02 10.26 6.91
C ASP A 103 16.44 9.90 5.53
N VAL A 104 15.84 10.89 4.87
CA VAL A 104 15.26 10.74 3.54
C VAL A 104 16.37 10.80 2.50
N HIS A 105 16.55 9.72 1.75
CA HIS A 105 17.51 9.67 0.66
C HIS A 105 16.86 10.07 -0.67
N TYR A 106 17.60 10.74 -1.58
CA TYR A 106 17.05 11.23 -2.86
C TYR A 106 16.40 10.12 -3.70
N SER A 107 16.96 8.90 -3.66
CA SER A 107 16.43 7.74 -4.38
C SER A 107 15.09 7.21 -3.84
N HIS A 108 14.62 7.71 -2.70
CA HIS A 108 13.29 7.39 -2.18
C HIS A 108 12.17 7.98 -3.04
N TYR A 109 12.46 9.01 -3.85
CA TYR A 109 11.48 9.67 -4.71
C TYR A 109 10.72 8.65 -5.57
N GLY A 110 9.39 8.70 -5.52
CA GLY A 110 8.51 7.77 -6.25
C GLY A 110 8.46 6.33 -5.72
N ARG A 111 9.26 5.99 -4.69
CA ARG A 111 9.43 4.61 -4.17
C ARG A 111 8.96 4.47 -2.74
N MET A 112 9.41 5.35 -1.86
CA MET A 112 9.03 5.40 -0.45
C MET A 112 8.56 6.80 -0.11
N CYS A 113 7.49 6.89 0.67
CA CYS A 113 6.95 8.18 1.07
C CYS A 113 7.91 8.90 2.02
N PRO A 114 8.26 10.17 1.77
CA PRO A 114 9.11 10.95 2.66
C PRO A 114 8.36 11.53 3.87
N ILE A 115 7.02 11.54 3.85
CA ILE A 115 6.16 12.13 4.88
C ILE A 115 5.68 11.07 5.87
N GLU A 116 5.13 9.96 5.39
CA GLU A 116 4.52 8.96 6.25
C GLU A 116 5.62 8.12 6.94
N THR A 117 5.83 8.37 8.23
CA THR A 117 6.64 7.54 9.13
C THR A 117 6.11 7.68 10.55
N PRO A 118 6.23 6.65 11.42
CA PRO A 118 5.80 6.78 12.80
C PRO A 118 6.61 7.81 13.56
N GLU A 119 5.94 8.55 14.44
CA GLU A 119 6.59 9.44 15.40
C GLU A 119 7.35 8.65 16.48
N GLY A 120 8.37 9.26 17.06
CA GLY A 120 9.15 8.69 18.16
C GLY A 120 10.26 7.73 17.71
N PRO A 121 10.52 6.63 18.44
CA PRO A 121 11.76 5.85 18.29
C PRO A 121 11.88 5.09 16.97
N ASN A 122 10.78 4.91 16.24
CA ASN A 122 10.75 4.20 14.95
C ASN A 122 10.84 5.12 13.73
N ILE A 123 10.99 6.44 13.92
CA ILE A 123 11.10 7.41 12.84
C ILE A 123 12.21 7.00 11.85
N GLY A 124 11.87 6.94 10.56
CA GLY A 124 12.77 6.55 9.47
C GLY A 124 13.10 5.04 9.39
N LEU A 125 12.72 4.23 10.39
CA LEU A 125 12.92 2.76 10.36
C LEU A 125 11.69 2.01 9.83
N ILE A 126 10.53 2.64 9.95
CA ILE A 126 9.29 2.21 9.34
C ILE A 126 8.90 3.28 8.33
N SER A 127 8.70 2.84 7.09
CA SER A 127 8.34 3.68 5.96
C SER A 127 7.19 3.02 5.20
N TYR A 128 6.62 3.73 4.24
CA TYR A 128 5.49 3.23 3.45
C TYR A 128 5.80 3.37 1.96
N LEU A 129 5.32 2.41 1.17
CA LEU A 129 5.42 2.48 -0.28
C LEU A 129 4.70 3.71 -0.80
N ALA A 130 5.34 4.41 -1.73
CA ALA A 130 4.69 5.49 -2.46
C ALA A 130 3.52 4.96 -3.32
N SER A 131 2.67 5.85 -3.80
CA SER A 131 1.38 5.50 -4.41
C SER A 131 1.52 4.59 -5.65
N PHE A 132 2.47 4.88 -6.53
CA PHE A 132 2.65 4.14 -7.78
C PHE A 132 3.82 3.15 -7.77
N ALA A 133 4.52 3.05 -6.64
CA ALA A 133 5.68 2.18 -6.48
C ALA A 133 5.31 0.70 -6.67
N ARG A 134 6.19 -0.05 -7.35
CA ARG A 134 6.10 -1.51 -7.52
C ARG A 134 7.36 -2.19 -7.02
N ILE A 135 7.25 -3.46 -6.64
CA ILE A 135 8.41 -4.27 -6.25
C ILE A 135 8.64 -5.31 -7.34
N ASN A 136 9.85 -5.34 -7.89
CA ASN A 136 10.20 -6.29 -8.94
C ASN A 136 10.57 -7.66 -8.39
N VAL A 137 10.84 -8.61 -9.29
CA VAL A 137 11.16 -10.01 -8.95
C VAL A 137 12.43 -10.16 -8.09
N TYR A 138 13.34 -9.19 -8.16
CA TYR A 138 14.57 -9.17 -7.37
C TYR A 138 14.40 -8.47 -6.01
N GLY A 139 13.25 -7.85 -5.78
CA GLY A 139 12.91 -7.13 -4.55
C GLY A 139 13.31 -5.64 -4.56
N PHE A 140 13.69 -5.07 -5.70
CA PHE A 140 13.92 -3.62 -5.80
C PHE A 140 12.61 -2.89 -6.04
N ILE A 141 12.51 -1.67 -5.49
CA ILE A 141 11.35 -0.80 -5.69
C ILE A 141 11.55 -0.01 -6.97
N GLU A 142 10.55 -0.04 -7.84
CA GLU A 142 10.50 0.67 -9.11
C GLU A 142 9.46 1.79 -9.07
N ALA A 143 9.78 2.89 -9.73
CA ALA A 143 8.88 4.03 -9.93
C ALA A 143 8.57 4.21 -11.43
N PRO A 144 7.34 4.60 -11.78
CA PRO A 144 6.94 4.80 -13.17
C PRO A 144 7.30 6.20 -13.71
N TYR A 145 7.76 6.25 -14.94
CA TYR A 145 8.11 7.48 -15.66
C TYR A 145 7.63 7.43 -17.11
N ARG A 146 7.26 8.59 -17.68
CA ARG A 146 6.94 8.76 -19.10
C ARG A 146 8.21 8.97 -19.89
N ARG A 147 8.37 8.25 -21.00
CA ARG A 147 9.55 8.39 -21.86
C ARG A 147 9.49 9.65 -22.70
N VAL A 148 10.62 10.35 -22.85
CA VAL A 148 10.78 11.43 -23.86
C VAL A 148 11.48 10.84 -25.08
N ASP A 149 10.87 10.99 -26.25
CA ASP A 149 11.51 10.61 -27.51
C ASP A 149 12.59 11.64 -27.88
N LYS A 150 13.85 11.20 -27.94
CA LYS A 150 14.99 12.07 -28.27
C LYS A 150 15.01 12.52 -29.73
N ALA A 151 14.34 11.81 -30.64
CA ALA A 151 14.30 12.19 -32.05
C ALA A 151 13.32 13.34 -32.30
N THR A 152 12.18 13.34 -31.59
CA THR A 152 11.10 14.32 -31.77
C THR A 152 11.06 15.37 -30.66
N GLY A 153 11.61 15.09 -29.48
CA GLY A 153 11.51 15.92 -28.27
C GLY A 153 10.16 15.79 -27.56
N ARG A 154 9.32 14.83 -27.96
CA ARG A 154 7.95 14.65 -27.46
C ARG A 154 7.90 13.73 -26.24
N VAL A 155 7.12 14.10 -25.23
CA VAL A 155 6.78 13.23 -24.10
C VAL A 155 5.73 12.20 -24.55
N LEU A 156 6.07 10.92 -24.44
CA LEU A 156 5.22 9.80 -24.85
C LEU A 156 4.27 9.37 -23.72
N ASP A 157 3.20 8.66 -24.08
CA ASP A 157 2.29 8.01 -23.11
C ASP A 157 2.78 6.63 -22.65
N GLU A 158 3.94 6.19 -23.16
CA GLU A 158 4.61 4.98 -22.70
C GLU A 158 5.18 5.18 -21.29
N VAL A 159 4.76 4.34 -20.35
CA VAL A 159 5.23 4.34 -18.97
C VAL A 159 6.23 3.23 -18.76
N VAL A 160 7.44 3.60 -18.34
CA VAL A 160 8.54 2.70 -18.00
C VAL A 160 8.76 2.71 -16.49
N TYR A 161 8.82 1.53 -15.89
CA TYR A 161 9.18 1.36 -14.48
C TYR A 161 10.70 1.23 -14.36
N MET A 162 11.32 2.04 -13.50
CA MET A 162 12.77 2.05 -13.31
C MET A 162 13.18 1.84 -11.87
N THR A 163 14.22 1.03 -11.65
CA THR A 163 14.90 0.92 -10.36
C THR A 163 15.67 2.22 -10.06
N ALA A 164 16.13 2.37 -8.81
CA ALA A 164 16.89 3.56 -8.41
C ALA A 164 18.22 3.70 -9.17
N ASP A 165 18.89 2.58 -9.44
CA ASP A 165 20.15 2.53 -10.18
C ASP A 165 19.99 2.79 -11.68
N GLU A 166 18.85 2.40 -12.27
CA GLU A 166 18.52 2.75 -13.66
C GLU A 166 18.23 4.25 -13.77
N GLU A 167 17.41 4.81 -12.88
CA GLU A 167 17.05 6.24 -12.85
C GLU A 167 18.28 7.16 -12.74
N ASP A 168 19.32 6.77 -12.00
CA ASP A 168 20.54 7.56 -11.80
C ASP A 168 21.33 7.91 -13.08
N ASN A 169 20.99 7.26 -14.20
CA ASN A 169 21.59 7.49 -15.52
C ASN A 169 20.82 8.51 -16.38
N TYR A 170 19.66 8.98 -15.90
CA TYR A 170 18.74 9.80 -16.69
C TYR A 170 18.42 11.13 -16.01
N VAL A 171 18.01 12.11 -16.83
CA VAL A 171 17.47 13.38 -16.36
C VAL A 171 15.94 13.34 -16.42
N VAL A 172 15.29 13.48 -15.26
CA VAL A 172 13.84 13.29 -15.10
C VAL A 172 13.15 14.62 -14.79
N ALA A 173 12.26 15.07 -15.67
CA ALA A 173 11.46 16.27 -15.48
C ALA A 173 10.27 16.04 -14.52
N GLN A 174 9.84 17.10 -13.85
CA GLN A 174 8.67 17.06 -12.96
C GLN A 174 7.36 16.91 -13.74
N ALA A 175 6.34 16.34 -13.09
CA ALA A 175 5.05 16.06 -13.72
C ALA A 175 4.22 17.32 -14.07
N ASN A 176 4.54 18.46 -13.46
CA ASN A 176 3.84 19.74 -13.61
C ASN A 176 4.50 20.68 -14.64
N GLU A 177 5.59 20.24 -15.29
CA GLU A 177 6.21 21.03 -16.36
C GLU A 177 5.25 21.18 -17.55
N PRO A 178 5.02 22.41 -18.05
CA PRO A 178 4.01 22.66 -19.07
C PRO A 178 4.44 22.04 -20.42
N LEU A 179 3.53 21.25 -20.99
CA LEU A 179 3.65 20.70 -22.33
C LEU A 179 2.75 21.48 -23.29
N ASP A 180 3.13 21.53 -24.57
CA ASP A 180 2.26 21.99 -25.65
C ASP A 180 1.26 20.90 -26.10
N ASP A 181 0.34 21.27 -27.00
CA ASP A 181 -0.71 20.36 -27.51
C ASP A 181 -0.14 19.13 -28.25
N GLU A 182 1.10 19.22 -28.75
CA GLU A 182 1.79 18.13 -29.42
C GLU A 182 2.62 17.27 -28.44
N GLY A 183 2.72 17.68 -27.17
CA GLY A 183 3.40 16.96 -26.11
C GLY A 183 4.88 17.29 -25.95
N HIS A 184 5.36 18.42 -26.46
CA HIS A 184 6.72 18.91 -26.22
C HIS A 184 6.78 19.87 -25.02
N PHE A 185 7.96 20.01 -24.42
CA PHE A 185 8.16 21.01 -23.37
C PHE A 185 7.98 22.44 -23.91
N ALA A 186 7.03 23.18 -23.34
CA ALA A 186 6.72 24.54 -23.77
C ALA A 186 7.85 25.54 -23.46
N ARG A 187 8.67 25.25 -22.45
CA ARG A 187 9.81 26.07 -22.04
C ARG A 187 11.13 25.50 -22.59
N PRO A 188 12.11 26.35 -22.92
CA PRO A 188 13.43 25.90 -23.35
C PRO A 188 14.25 25.28 -22.21
N MET A 189 14.04 25.78 -20.98
CA MET A 189 14.63 25.27 -19.74
C MET A 189 13.52 24.64 -18.89
N VAL A 190 13.78 23.43 -18.40
CA VAL A 190 12.83 22.57 -17.69
C VAL A 190 13.43 22.17 -16.34
N HIS A 191 12.65 22.25 -15.25
CA HIS A 191 13.11 21.76 -13.96
C HIS A 191 13.14 20.23 -13.97
N ALA A 192 14.32 19.68 -13.71
CA ALA A 192 14.52 18.25 -13.68
C ALA A 192 15.47 17.82 -12.58
N ARG A 193 15.35 16.55 -12.21
CA ARG A 193 16.23 15.86 -11.29
C ARG A 193 17.26 15.05 -12.07
N CYS A 194 18.51 15.17 -11.66
CA CYS A 194 19.58 14.25 -12.02
C CYS A 194 20.29 13.85 -10.72
N ARG A 195 20.08 12.60 -10.30
CA ARG A 195 20.55 12.05 -9.01
C ARG A 195 20.07 12.89 -7.82
N ASP A 196 20.99 13.46 -7.04
CA ASP A 196 20.73 14.29 -5.87
C ASP A 196 20.53 15.77 -6.21
N THR A 197 20.72 16.17 -7.47
CA THR A 197 20.61 17.57 -7.90
C THR A 197 19.30 17.86 -8.60
N ILE A 198 18.64 18.95 -8.19
CA ILE A 198 17.49 19.53 -8.87
C ILE A 198 17.96 20.84 -9.49
N ARG A 199 17.91 20.93 -10.81
CA ARG A 199 18.38 22.08 -11.60
C ARG A 199 17.51 22.26 -12.84
N GLU A 200 17.67 23.39 -13.50
CA GLU A 200 17.12 23.58 -14.84
C GLU A 200 18.05 22.96 -15.88
N PHE A 201 17.46 22.19 -16.79
CA PHE A 201 18.16 21.59 -17.93
C PHE A 201 17.50 22.08 -19.22
N GLU A 202 18.26 22.12 -20.31
CA GLU A 202 17.70 22.30 -21.64
C GLU A 202 16.75 21.15 -21.95
N ARG A 203 15.59 21.44 -22.55
CA ARG A 203 14.55 20.44 -22.85
C ARG A 203 15.06 19.22 -23.61
N ASP A 204 16.08 19.37 -24.47
CA ASP A 204 16.66 18.29 -25.28
C ASP A 204 17.45 17.28 -24.42
N LYS A 205 17.89 17.69 -23.23
CA LYS A 205 18.61 16.84 -22.28
C LYS A 205 17.68 15.98 -21.41
N ILE A 206 16.37 16.26 -21.40
CA ILE A 206 15.40 15.50 -20.59
C ILE A 206 15.12 14.13 -21.20
N ASP A 207 15.28 13.06 -20.42
CA ASP A 207 15.09 11.68 -20.88
C ASP A 207 13.70 11.14 -20.52
N PHE A 208 13.21 11.51 -19.33
CA PHE A 208 11.96 11.03 -18.77
C PHE A 208 11.19 12.15 -18.05
N MET A 209 9.91 11.92 -17.79
CA MET A 209 9.05 12.82 -17.02
C MET A 209 8.25 12.02 -15.98
N ASP A 210 8.07 12.56 -14.78
CA ASP A 210 7.21 11.98 -13.76
C ASP A 210 5.77 11.76 -14.29
N VAL A 211 5.10 10.67 -13.87
CA VAL A 211 3.73 10.37 -14.30
C VAL A 211 2.66 11.21 -13.61
N SER A 212 2.90 11.61 -12.37
CA SER A 212 1.92 12.32 -11.54
C SER A 212 2.61 12.99 -10.35
N PRO A 213 2.20 14.21 -9.94
CA PRO A 213 2.72 14.83 -8.72
C PRO A 213 2.51 13.97 -7.46
N LYS A 214 1.44 13.16 -7.43
CA LYS A 214 1.10 12.28 -6.30
C LYS A 214 2.03 11.06 -6.20
N MET A 215 2.92 10.83 -7.17
CA MET A 215 3.78 9.64 -7.15
C MET A 215 4.79 9.60 -6.02
N VAL A 216 5.11 10.76 -5.44
CA VAL A 216 6.12 10.90 -4.38
C VAL A 216 5.58 10.49 -3.01
N VAL A 217 4.26 10.54 -2.82
CA VAL A 217 3.62 10.37 -1.51
C VAL A 217 2.90 9.03 -1.38
N SER A 218 2.67 8.58 -0.14
CA SER A 218 1.89 7.36 0.14
C SER A 218 0.39 7.59 -0.08
N VAL A 219 -0.39 6.52 0.03
CA VAL A 219 -1.86 6.60 -0.09
C VAL A 219 -2.46 7.50 1.01
N ALA A 220 -2.00 7.39 2.26
CA ALA A 220 -2.51 8.20 3.36
C ALA A 220 -2.14 9.68 3.23
N THR A 221 -0.91 9.97 2.81
CA THR A 221 -0.48 11.35 2.57
C THR A 221 -1.19 11.95 1.35
N ALA A 222 -1.46 11.17 0.31
CA ALA A 222 -2.19 11.63 -0.88
C ALA A 222 -3.68 11.95 -0.62
N MET A 223 -4.22 11.56 0.54
CA MET A 223 -5.59 11.90 0.97
C MET A 223 -5.68 13.25 1.70
N ILE A 224 -4.56 13.94 1.94
CA ILE A 224 -4.56 15.27 2.57
C ILE A 224 -4.80 16.32 1.47
N PRO A 225 -5.92 17.06 1.48
CA PRO A 225 -6.12 18.17 0.56
C PRO A 225 -5.17 19.33 0.91
N PHE A 226 -4.72 20.07 -0.11
CA PHE A 226 -3.81 21.21 0.05
C PHE A 226 -2.46 20.91 0.70
N LEU A 227 -1.99 19.66 0.59
CA LEU A 227 -0.74 19.16 1.17
C LEU A 227 0.47 20.08 0.88
N GLU A 228 0.51 20.71 -0.29
CA GLU A 228 1.58 21.63 -0.69
C GLU A 228 1.69 22.90 0.17
N ASN A 229 0.64 23.23 0.93
CA ASN A 229 0.60 24.37 1.84
C ASN A 229 0.90 23.99 3.30
N ASP A 230 1.01 22.69 3.59
CA ASP A 230 1.29 22.17 4.91
C ASP A 230 2.79 21.91 5.10
N ASP A 231 3.30 22.17 6.30
CA ASP A 231 4.66 21.75 6.63
C ASP A 231 4.74 20.22 6.76
N ALA A 232 5.94 19.67 6.51
CA ALA A 232 6.14 18.22 6.48
C ALA A 232 5.85 17.53 7.83
N ASN A 233 6.07 18.19 8.96
CA ASN A 233 5.81 17.61 10.28
C ASN A 233 4.31 17.50 10.55
N ARG A 234 3.54 18.52 10.17
CA ARG A 234 2.07 18.53 10.29
C ARG A 234 1.43 17.57 9.31
N ALA A 235 1.94 17.48 8.08
CA ALA A 235 1.51 16.48 7.11
C ALA A 235 1.77 15.04 7.61
N LEU A 236 2.92 14.80 8.25
CA LEU A 236 3.25 13.51 8.88
C LEU A 236 2.25 13.16 9.98
N MET A 237 1.96 14.10 10.88
CA MET A 237 0.97 13.92 11.95
C MET A 237 -0.41 13.64 11.34
N GLY A 238 -0.83 14.42 10.34
CA GLY A 238 -2.11 14.25 9.65
C GLY A 238 -2.26 12.87 9.00
N ALA A 239 -1.24 12.39 8.28
CA ALA A 239 -1.24 11.06 7.68
C ALA A 239 -1.32 9.95 8.75
N ASN A 240 -0.63 10.12 9.88
CA ASN A 240 -0.67 9.17 10.99
C ASN A 240 -2.03 9.18 11.73
N MET A 241 -2.63 10.35 11.94
CA MET A 241 -3.91 10.51 12.63
C MET A 241 -5.08 9.95 11.81
N GLN A 242 -5.05 10.05 10.49
CA GLN A 242 -6.07 9.43 9.63
C GLN A 242 -6.20 7.91 9.88
N ARG A 243 -5.09 7.21 10.15
CA ARG A 243 -5.11 5.75 10.46
C ARG A 243 -5.71 5.43 11.84
N GLN A 244 -5.86 6.43 12.71
CA GLN A 244 -6.41 6.29 14.05
C GLN A 244 -7.91 6.61 14.11
N ALA A 245 -8.47 7.19 13.04
CA ALA A 245 -9.88 7.53 12.98
C ALA A 245 -10.77 6.29 13.20
N VAL A 246 -11.81 6.45 14.01
CA VAL A 246 -12.71 5.35 14.37
C VAL A 246 -13.94 5.37 13.45
N PRO A 247 -14.39 4.22 12.93
CA PRO A 247 -15.59 4.14 12.10
C PRO A 247 -16.83 4.64 12.84
N LEU A 248 -17.50 5.65 12.26
CA LEU A 248 -18.73 6.24 12.81
C LEU A 248 -19.96 5.39 12.49
N MET A 249 -21.05 5.59 13.25
CA MET A 249 -22.34 4.95 12.99
C MET A 249 -22.94 5.35 11.63
N VAL A 250 -22.76 6.62 11.26
CA VAL A 250 -23.16 7.20 9.98
C VAL A 250 -21.96 7.94 9.42
N THR A 251 -21.59 7.64 8.19
CA THR A 251 -20.43 8.19 7.47
C THR A 251 -20.90 9.23 6.45
N ASP A 252 -20.15 10.33 6.32
CA ASP A 252 -20.37 11.34 5.27
C ASP A 252 -19.08 11.52 4.47
N ASN A 253 -19.19 11.74 3.16
CA ASN A 253 -18.03 12.04 2.32
C ASN A 253 -17.47 13.41 2.71
N PRO A 254 -16.15 13.61 2.66
CA PRO A 254 -15.58 14.93 2.83
C PRO A 254 -16.07 15.83 1.68
N ILE A 255 -16.46 17.07 2.01
CA ILE A 255 -16.85 18.06 0.99
C ILE A 255 -15.64 18.42 0.10
N VAL A 256 -14.44 18.41 0.69
CA VAL A 256 -13.16 18.66 0.00
C VAL A 256 -12.33 17.38 0.07
N GLY A 257 -12.19 16.69 -1.06
CA GLY A 257 -11.40 15.47 -1.20
C GLY A 257 -10.28 15.61 -2.24
N THR A 258 -9.41 14.60 -2.33
CA THR A 258 -8.28 14.59 -3.30
C THR A 258 -8.52 13.68 -4.50
N GLY A 259 -9.56 12.84 -4.45
CA GLY A 259 -9.86 11.79 -5.42
C GLY A 259 -9.13 10.46 -5.14
N MET A 260 -8.33 10.39 -4.08
CA MET A 260 -7.67 9.13 -3.66
C MET A 260 -8.61 8.22 -2.86
N GLU A 261 -9.67 8.79 -2.29
CA GLU A 261 -10.60 8.16 -1.35
C GLU A 261 -11.30 6.94 -1.96
N TYR A 262 -11.80 7.06 -3.19
CA TYR A 262 -12.43 5.95 -3.91
C TYR A 262 -11.46 4.78 -4.11
N LYS A 263 -10.28 5.08 -4.65
CA LYS A 263 -9.27 4.05 -4.95
C LYS A 263 -8.76 3.37 -3.67
N ALA A 264 -8.54 4.14 -2.61
CA ALA A 264 -8.12 3.62 -1.33
C ALA A 264 -9.20 2.74 -0.67
N ALA A 265 -10.49 3.10 -0.77
CA ALA A 265 -11.59 2.29 -0.27
C ALA A 265 -11.68 0.95 -1.01
N VAL A 266 -11.66 0.98 -2.35
CA VAL A 266 -11.72 -0.23 -3.20
C VAL A 266 -10.52 -1.15 -2.92
N ASP A 267 -9.29 -0.60 -2.95
CA ASP A 267 -8.07 -1.40 -2.79
C ASP A 267 -7.86 -1.89 -1.35
N SER A 268 -8.51 -1.28 -0.34
CA SER A 268 -8.48 -1.80 1.02
C SER A 268 -9.17 -3.16 1.16
N GLY A 269 -10.16 -3.43 0.30
CA GLY A 269 -10.98 -4.66 0.31
C GLY A 269 -12.12 -4.66 1.33
N VAL A 270 -12.42 -3.53 1.96
CA VAL A 270 -13.53 -3.42 2.94
C VAL A 270 -14.90 -3.24 2.27
N VAL A 271 -14.91 -2.61 1.10
CA VAL A 271 -16.10 -2.44 0.25
C VAL A 271 -16.31 -3.70 -0.58
N ILE A 272 -17.54 -3.96 -0.99
CA ILE A 272 -17.85 -5.08 -1.88
C ILE A 272 -17.99 -4.53 -3.29
N CYS A 273 -17.19 -5.06 -4.21
CA CYS A 273 -17.31 -4.79 -5.63
C CYS A 273 -18.02 -5.95 -6.35
N SER A 274 -18.79 -5.62 -7.40
CA SER A 274 -19.33 -6.64 -8.29
C SER A 274 -18.18 -7.33 -9.04
N LYS A 275 -18.24 -8.66 -9.18
CA LYS A 275 -17.26 -9.44 -9.94
C LYS A 275 -17.58 -9.49 -11.43
N GLU A 276 -18.84 -9.28 -11.78
CA GLU A 276 -19.36 -9.44 -13.14
C GLU A 276 -20.37 -8.32 -13.45
N ASP A 277 -20.60 -8.11 -14.73
CA ASP A 277 -21.68 -7.24 -15.20
C ASP A 277 -23.03 -7.92 -14.96
N GLY A 278 -24.03 -7.16 -14.53
CA GLY A 278 -25.35 -7.72 -14.29
C GLY A 278 -26.35 -6.73 -13.73
N VAL A 279 -27.53 -7.23 -13.41
CA VAL A 279 -28.62 -6.45 -12.81
C VAL A 279 -28.88 -6.94 -11.39
N VAL A 280 -29.05 -6.00 -10.45
CA VAL A 280 -29.40 -6.31 -9.06
C VAL A 280 -30.83 -6.84 -9.01
N THR A 281 -30.99 -8.14 -8.76
CA THR A 281 -32.31 -8.79 -8.72
C THR A 281 -32.93 -8.78 -7.34
N ASP A 282 -32.10 -8.81 -6.29
CA ASP A 282 -32.52 -8.79 -4.89
C ASP A 282 -31.50 -8.00 -4.05
N VAL A 283 -31.99 -7.15 -3.15
CA VAL A 283 -31.14 -6.38 -2.22
C VAL A 283 -31.83 -6.28 -0.88
N ASP A 284 -31.13 -6.72 0.16
CA ASP A 284 -31.55 -6.56 1.55
C ASP A 284 -30.35 -6.14 2.43
N ALA A 285 -30.57 -6.04 3.74
CA ALA A 285 -29.52 -5.60 4.67
C ALA A 285 -28.39 -6.62 4.86
N ASP A 286 -28.59 -7.88 4.48
CA ASP A 286 -27.70 -9.03 4.73
C ASP A 286 -27.04 -9.57 3.46
N LYS A 287 -27.65 -9.37 2.28
CA LYS A 287 -27.15 -9.85 1.00
C LYS A 287 -27.58 -8.96 -0.19
N ILE A 288 -26.82 -9.09 -1.27
CA ILE A 288 -27.12 -8.53 -2.59
C ILE A 288 -27.04 -9.68 -3.59
N ILE A 289 -28.02 -9.80 -4.48
CA ILE A 289 -28.02 -10.79 -5.57
C ILE A 289 -27.97 -10.04 -6.90
N ILE A 290 -26.99 -10.41 -7.72
CA ILE A 290 -26.77 -9.85 -9.04
C ILE A 290 -26.90 -10.97 -10.06
N THR A 291 -27.78 -10.80 -11.03
CA THR A 291 -27.96 -11.75 -12.12
C THR A 291 -27.22 -11.23 -13.35
N ASN A 292 -26.26 -12.00 -13.84
CA ASN A 292 -25.51 -11.65 -15.03
C ASN A 292 -26.36 -11.83 -16.31
N ASP A 293 -25.84 -11.37 -17.46
CA ASP A 293 -26.54 -11.46 -18.74
C ASP A 293 -26.76 -12.92 -19.22
N LEU A 294 -26.08 -13.89 -18.60
CA LEU A 294 -26.25 -15.34 -18.84
C LEU A 294 -27.31 -15.98 -17.92
N GLY A 295 -27.95 -15.19 -17.04
CA GLY A 295 -28.95 -15.67 -16.09
C GLY A 295 -28.38 -16.35 -14.84
N GLN A 296 -27.08 -16.28 -14.60
CA GLN A 296 -26.45 -16.81 -13.38
C GLN A 296 -26.55 -15.80 -12.24
N GLU A 297 -26.91 -16.28 -11.06
CA GLU A 297 -27.04 -15.46 -9.86
C GLU A 297 -25.74 -15.49 -9.02
N HIS A 298 -25.24 -14.30 -8.68
CA HIS A 298 -24.11 -14.12 -7.78
C HIS A 298 -24.60 -13.50 -6.48
N ILE A 299 -24.39 -14.22 -5.38
CA ILE A 299 -24.84 -13.82 -4.05
C ILE A 299 -23.66 -13.22 -3.27
N TYR A 300 -23.79 -11.96 -2.87
CA TYR A 300 -22.83 -11.24 -2.04
C TYR A 300 -23.41 -11.11 -0.63
N ARG A 301 -22.77 -11.75 0.36
CA ARG A 301 -23.19 -11.67 1.77
C ARG A 301 -22.46 -10.53 2.47
N LEU A 302 -23.22 -9.70 3.18
CA LEU A 302 -22.72 -8.52 3.88
C LEU A 302 -22.30 -8.89 5.31
N ILE A 303 -21.20 -8.30 5.79
CA ILE A 303 -20.75 -8.40 7.17
C ILE A 303 -21.56 -7.44 8.03
N LYS A 304 -22.25 -7.95 9.05
CA LYS A 304 -23.06 -7.14 9.99
C LYS A 304 -22.45 -7.17 11.38
N PHE A 305 -22.22 -5.98 11.95
CA PHE A 305 -21.79 -5.77 13.34
C PHE A 305 -20.67 -6.69 13.83
N LYS A 306 -19.68 -6.96 12.97
CA LYS A 306 -18.53 -7.80 13.33
C LYS A 306 -17.50 -6.95 14.07
N ARG A 307 -16.93 -7.48 15.14
CA ARG A 307 -15.84 -6.82 15.89
C ARG A 307 -14.52 -6.88 15.09
N SER A 308 -13.83 -5.74 14.95
CA SER A 308 -12.47 -5.67 14.40
C SER A 308 -11.41 -6.05 15.45
N ASN A 309 -10.16 -6.22 15.00
CA ASN A 309 -9.00 -6.47 15.87
C ASN A 309 -8.84 -5.44 17.00
N GLN A 310 -9.12 -4.16 16.73
CA GLN A 310 -9.05 -3.06 17.69
C GLN A 310 -10.36 -2.85 18.46
N GLY A 311 -11.38 -3.68 18.22
CA GLY A 311 -12.67 -3.60 18.90
C GLY A 311 -13.70 -2.69 18.22
N ASN A 312 -13.39 -2.14 17.05
CA ASN A 312 -14.34 -1.32 16.28
C ASN A 312 -15.42 -2.17 15.62
N CYS A 313 -16.48 -1.51 15.14
CA CYS A 313 -17.57 -2.16 14.42
C CYS A 313 -17.31 -2.20 12.91
N VAL A 314 -17.19 -3.40 12.36
CA VAL A 314 -17.18 -3.66 10.91
C VAL A 314 -18.61 -3.98 10.48
N ASN A 315 -19.20 -3.06 9.73
CA ASN A 315 -20.57 -3.17 9.25
C ASN A 315 -20.65 -2.74 7.78
N GLN A 316 -21.20 -3.61 6.94
CA GLN A 316 -21.41 -3.36 5.52
C GLN A 316 -22.87 -3.00 5.24
N ARG A 317 -23.07 -2.12 4.27
CA ARG A 317 -24.40 -1.61 3.87
C ARG A 317 -24.50 -1.58 2.35
N PRO A 318 -25.58 -2.10 1.75
CA PRO A 318 -25.77 -2.02 0.31
C PRO A 318 -25.90 -0.55 -0.10
N ILE A 319 -25.35 -0.20 -1.26
CA ILE A 319 -25.51 1.13 -1.88
C ILE A 319 -26.30 1.10 -3.19
N VAL A 320 -26.48 -0.10 -3.75
CA VAL A 320 -27.25 -0.32 -4.98
C VAL A 320 -28.73 -0.57 -4.69
N SER A 321 -29.57 -0.32 -5.69
CA SER A 321 -31.01 -0.56 -5.64
C SER A 321 -31.43 -1.72 -6.54
N LYS A 322 -32.56 -2.37 -6.21
CA LYS A 322 -33.14 -3.42 -7.07
C LYS A 322 -33.44 -2.86 -8.47
N GLY A 323 -33.01 -3.58 -9.50
CA GLY A 323 -33.16 -3.20 -10.90
C GLY A 323 -32.00 -2.36 -11.46
N GLU A 324 -31.04 -1.95 -10.63
CA GLU A 324 -29.84 -1.24 -11.07
C GLU A 324 -28.90 -2.17 -11.84
N ARG A 325 -28.35 -1.69 -12.97
CA ARG A 325 -27.31 -2.40 -13.73
C ARG A 325 -25.95 -1.96 -13.22
N VAL A 326 -25.11 -2.93 -12.87
CA VAL A 326 -23.74 -2.70 -12.41
C VAL A 326 -22.74 -3.38 -13.34
N LYS A 327 -21.51 -2.89 -13.33
CA LYS A 327 -20.38 -3.47 -14.05
C LYS A 327 -19.43 -4.18 -13.10
N ALA A 328 -18.62 -5.07 -13.65
CA ALA A 328 -17.49 -5.67 -12.95
C ALA A 328 -16.57 -4.56 -12.42
N GLY A 329 -16.31 -4.57 -11.10
CA GLY A 329 -15.51 -3.58 -10.40
C GLY A 329 -16.32 -2.49 -9.69
N ASP A 330 -17.60 -2.29 -10.02
CA ASP A 330 -18.43 -1.28 -9.36
C ASP A 330 -18.66 -1.64 -7.89
N VAL A 331 -18.61 -0.63 -7.02
CA VAL A 331 -18.90 -0.82 -5.59
C VAL A 331 -20.40 -1.01 -5.39
N ILE A 332 -20.79 -2.11 -4.76
CA ILE A 332 -22.19 -2.48 -4.51
C ILE A 332 -22.57 -2.38 -3.03
N ALA A 333 -21.59 -2.41 -2.13
CA ALA A 333 -21.81 -2.17 -0.70
C ALA A 333 -20.62 -1.43 -0.07
N ASP A 334 -20.96 -0.44 0.76
CA ASP A 334 -20.01 0.24 1.64
C ASP A 334 -19.64 -0.66 2.82
N GLY A 335 -18.42 -0.47 3.33
CA GLY A 335 -17.91 -1.02 4.58
C GLY A 335 -17.77 0.00 5.72
N PRO A 336 -17.02 -0.32 6.78
CA PRO A 336 -16.75 0.62 7.87
C PRO A 336 -15.98 1.84 7.36
N ALA A 337 -16.34 3.03 7.84
CA ALA A 337 -15.70 4.29 7.46
C ALA A 337 -15.63 4.52 5.93
N THR A 338 -16.67 4.10 5.22
CA THR A 338 -16.85 4.38 3.79
C THR A 338 -18.27 4.88 3.51
N LYS A 339 -18.42 5.63 2.42
CA LYS A 339 -19.71 6.12 1.95
C LYS A 339 -19.66 6.30 0.43
N MET A 340 -20.60 5.69 -0.28
CA MET A 340 -20.67 5.66 -1.75
C MET A 340 -19.37 5.21 -2.42
N GLY A 341 -18.69 4.22 -1.83
CA GLY A 341 -17.43 3.67 -2.33
C GLY A 341 -16.19 4.51 -2.02
N GLU A 342 -16.31 5.63 -1.30
CA GLU A 342 -15.19 6.48 -0.89
C GLU A 342 -14.86 6.30 0.59
N ILE A 343 -13.59 6.49 0.98
CA ILE A 343 -13.20 6.56 2.39
C ILE A 343 -13.85 7.79 3.04
N ALA A 344 -14.53 7.56 4.17
CA ALA A 344 -15.24 8.55 4.96
C ALA A 344 -14.89 8.37 6.45
N LEU A 345 -13.75 8.97 6.86
CA LEU A 345 -13.19 8.82 8.21
C LEU A 345 -13.83 9.74 9.26
N GLY A 346 -14.61 10.74 8.85
CA GLY A 346 -15.10 11.79 9.74
C GLY A 346 -16.45 12.39 9.32
N LYS A 347 -16.66 13.64 9.72
CA LYS A 347 -17.86 14.44 9.45
C LYS A 347 -17.48 15.85 9.02
N ASN A 348 -18.33 16.45 8.19
CA ASN A 348 -18.22 17.86 7.86
C ASN A 348 -18.86 18.68 9.00
N ALA A 349 -18.09 19.59 9.60
CA ALA A 349 -18.55 20.48 10.65
C ALA A 349 -18.33 21.95 10.25
N LEU A 350 -19.21 22.84 10.69
CA LEU A 350 -19.00 24.28 10.54
C LEU A 350 -18.01 24.75 11.60
N ILE A 351 -16.87 25.29 11.16
CA ILE A 351 -15.79 25.72 12.04
C ILE A 351 -15.66 27.25 11.95
N GLY A 352 -15.51 27.90 13.10
CA GLY A 352 -15.20 29.33 13.20
C GLY A 352 -13.84 29.53 13.89
N PHE A 353 -12.94 30.28 13.25
CA PHE A 353 -11.65 30.64 13.85
C PHE A 353 -11.82 31.90 14.72
N THR A 354 -12.06 31.70 16.02
CA THR A 354 -12.18 32.75 17.03
C THR A 354 -11.61 32.27 18.35
N THR A 355 -11.25 33.18 19.24
CA THR A 355 -11.10 32.84 20.67
C THR A 355 -12.47 32.79 21.32
N TRP A 356 -12.69 31.86 22.25
CA TRP A 356 -13.95 31.76 22.98
C TRP A 356 -13.70 31.50 24.46
N GLU A 357 -13.68 32.58 25.24
CA GLU A 357 -13.63 32.57 26.72
C GLU A 357 -12.55 31.65 27.33
N GLY A 358 -11.44 31.44 26.62
CA GLY A 358 -10.35 30.55 27.04
C GLY A 358 -10.64 29.06 26.94
N TYR A 359 -11.83 28.64 26.47
CA TYR A 359 -12.15 27.22 26.29
C TYR A 359 -11.35 26.55 25.18
N ASN A 360 -10.88 27.32 24.20
CA ASN A 360 -10.00 26.85 23.14
C ASN A 360 -8.53 27.29 23.34
N TYR A 361 -8.12 27.41 24.62
CA TYR A 361 -6.73 27.66 24.98
C TYR A 361 -5.90 26.38 24.80
N GLU A 362 -4.70 26.50 24.20
CA GLU A 362 -3.75 25.39 23.98
C GLU A 362 -4.37 24.13 23.33
N ASP A 363 -4.91 24.27 22.12
CA ASP A 363 -5.40 23.17 21.27
C ASP A 363 -6.58 22.35 21.86
N ALA A 364 -7.33 22.94 22.81
CA ALA A 364 -8.62 22.43 23.30
C ALA A 364 -9.78 22.72 22.33
#